data_AF-A0A447KK05-F1
#
_entry.id   AF-A0A447KK05-F1
#
_cell.length_a   1.000
_cell.length_b   1.000
_cell.length_c   1.000
_cell.angle_alpha   90.00
_cell.angle_beta   90.00
_cell.angle_gamma   90.00
#
_symmetry.space_group_name_H-M   'P 1'
#
loop_
_entity.id
_entity.type
_entity.pdbx_description
1 polymer ?
#
loop_
_entity_poly.entity_id
_entity_poly.type
_entity_poly.pdbx_seq_one_letter_code
_entity_poly.pdbx_strand_id
1 'polypeptide(L)'
;MLNCAVLSQLAVPEGWRVVAEEGCEFCGCVPVVCRISPAGDEATALYLCSAGAEVPNWSISLPFDGGRSLAWLYLDERYTPATVNRVLHTVAGYYRLGFWRPEKLAVALRMGGHCL
;
A
#
# COMPACT_ATOMS: atom_id res chain seq x y z
N MET A 1 9.06 3.75 -18.20
CA MET A 1 9.44 4.15 -16.83
C MET A 1 9.20 2.99 -15.87
N LEU A 2 10.01 2.86 -14.82
CA LEU A 2 9.93 1.75 -13.85
C LEU A 2 8.54 1.64 -13.18
N ASN A 3 7.92 2.79 -12.89
CA ASN A 3 6.54 2.85 -12.38
C ASN A 3 5.54 2.19 -13.32
N CYS A 4 5.63 2.40 -14.64
CA CYS A 4 4.71 1.76 -15.60
C CYS A 4 4.79 0.24 -15.54
N ALA A 5 5.99 -0.32 -15.35
CA ALA A 5 6.18 -1.77 -15.22
C ALA A 5 5.53 -2.31 -13.93
N VAL A 6 5.77 -1.66 -12.80
CA VAL A 6 5.16 -2.03 -11.51
C VAL A 6 3.63 -1.91 -11.57
N LEU A 7 3.13 -0.76 -12.05
CA LEU A 7 1.69 -0.49 -12.19
C LEU A 7 0.98 -1.54 -13.05
N SER A 8 1.59 -1.94 -14.18
CA SER A 8 1.01 -2.97 -15.06
C SER A 8 0.85 -4.36 -14.41
N GLN A 9 1.51 -4.60 -13.28
CA GLN A 9 1.46 -5.85 -12.54
C GLN A 9 0.52 -5.80 -11.33
N LEU A 10 -0.03 -4.63 -11.00
CA LEU A 10 -0.96 -4.46 -9.90
C LEU A 10 -2.38 -4.85 -10.31
N ALA A 11 -2.96 -5.79 -9.59
CA ALA A 11 -4.38 -6.07 -9.61
C ALA A 11 -5.08 -5.11 -8.65
N VAL A 12 -5.35 -3.88 -9.13
CA VAL A 12 -6.02 -2.84 -8.33
C VAL A 12 -7.43 -3.32 -7.98
N PRO A 13 -7.82 -3.31 -6.68
CA PRO A 13 -9.16 -3.74 -6.28
C PRO A 13 -10.27 -2.90 -6.93
N GLU A 14 -11.45 -3.50 -7.11
CA GLU A 14 -12.61 -2.78 -7.66
C GLU A 14 -12.96 -1.55 -6.81
N GLY A 15 -13.20 -0.42 -7.47
CA GLY A 15 -13.48 0.85 -6.79
C GLY A 15 -12.26 1.51 -6.15
N TRP A 16 -11.06 0.97 -6.36
CA TRP A 16 -9.80 1.58 -5.93
C TRP A 16 -9.08 2.21 -7.13
N ARG A 17 -8.14 3.11 -6.82
CA ARG A 17 -7.26 3.76 -7.79
C ARG A 17 -5.82 3.65 -7.34
N VAL A 18 -4.91 3.77 -8.30
CA VAL A 18 -3.48 3.84 -8.08
C VAL A 18 -2.92 5.11 -8.70
N VAL A 19 -2.04 5.78 -7.97
CA VAL A 19 -1.26 6.94 -8.44
C VAL A 19 0.19 6.65 -8.13
N ALA A 20 1.04 6.64 -9.16
CA ALA A 20 2.48 6.57 -8.95
C ALA A 20 3.07 7.97 -8.74
N GLU A 21 4.10 8.06 -7.92
CA GLU A 21 4.92 9.27 -7.80
C GLU A 21 5.64 9.53 -9.13
N GLU A 22 5.58 10.76 -9.65
CA GLU A 22 6.33 11.13 -10.87
C GLU A 22 7.44 12.14 -10.59
N GLY A 23 7.41 12.82 -9.44
CA GLY A 23 8.47 13.69 -8.96
C GLY A 23 8.85 13.37 -7.51
N CYS A 24 8.15 13.99 -6.57
CA CYS A 24 8.42 13.90 -5.13
C CYS A 24 7.17 14.08 -4.27
N GLU A 25 5.99 13.85 -4.85
CA GLU A 25 4.69 14.03 -4.20
C GLU A 25 4.51 13.14 -2.96
N PHE A 26 5.28 12.06 -2.86
CA PHE A 26 5.36 11.10 -1.75
C PHE A 26 6.78 11.01 -1.16
N CYS A 27 7.50 12.15 -1.16
CA CYS A 27 8.83 12.38 -0.60
C CYS A 27 10.03 11.92 -1.46
N GLY A 28 9.84 11.25 -2.60
CA GLY A 28 10.91 10.91 -3.55
C GLY A 28 12.05 10.08 -2.97
N CYS A 29 11.79 9.32 -1.91
CA CYS A 29 12.84 8.62 -1.14
C CYS A 29 13.30 7.31 -1.78
N VAL A 30 12.48 6.72 -2.66
CA VAL A 30 12.77 5.46 -3.34
C VAL A 30 12.35 5.54 -4.81
N PRO A 31 12.91 4.70 -5.70
CA PRO A 31 12.63 4.76 -7.14
C PRO A 31 11.16 4.58 -7.55
N VAL A 32 10.37 3.86 -6.76
CA VAL A 32 8.94 3.63 -7.02
C VAL A 32 8.14 3.84 -5.75
N VAL A 33 7.18 4.75 -5.79
CA VAL A 33 6.10 4.86 -4.80
C VAL A 33 4.77 4.85 -5.52
N CYS A 34 3.88 3.94 -5.12
CA CYS A 34 2.50 3.86 -5.59
C CYS A 34 1.55 4.06 -4.42
N ARG A 35 0.71 5.10 -4.51
CA ARG A 35 -0.40 5.34 -3.59
C ARG A 35 -1.65 4.67 -4.12
N ILE A 36 -2.20 3.74 -3.35
CA ILE A 36 -3.31 2.87 -3.74
C ILE A 36 -4.45 3.07 -2.75
N SER A 37 -5.59 3.61 -3.17
CA SER A 37 -6.67 3.98 -2.25
C SER A 37 -8.06 3.65 -2.82
N PRO A 38 -9.09 3.49 -1.97
CA PRO A 38 -10.47 3.54 -2.43
C PRO A 38 -10.75 4.88 -3.12
N ALA A 39 -11.57 4.86 -4.18
CA ALA A 39 -11.98 6.08 -4.88
C ALA A 39 -12.80 6.98 -3.94
N GLY A 40 -12.37 8.24 -3.79
CA GLY A 40 -13.01 9.20 -2.88
C GLY A 40 -12.56 9.11 -1.41
N ASP A 41 -11.71 8.15 -1.05
CA ASP A 41 -11.12 8.05 0.29
C ASP A 41 -9.59 7.96 0.19
N GLU A 42 -8.93 9.11 0.18
CA GLU A 42 -7.46 9.18 0.23
C GLU A 42 -6.90 8.96 1.64
N ALA A 43 -7.71 9.08 2.68
CA ALA A 43 -7.25 8.87 4.05
C ALA A 43 -6.88 7.40 4.28
N THR A 44 -7.57 6.48 3.61
CA THR A 44 -7.28 5.03 3.64
C THR A 44 -6.38 4.58 2.49
N ALA A 45 -5.32 5.35 2.21
CA ALA A 45 -4.34 5.01 1.19
C ALA A 45 -3.29 4.03 1.71
N LEU A 46 -2.96 3.04 0.87
CA LEU A 46 -1.79 2.19 1.00
C LEU A 46 -0.63 2.79 0.19
N TYR A 47 0.58 2.60 0.69
CA TYR A 47 1.81 2.99 0.00
C TYR A 47 2.62 1.73 -0.30
N LEU A 48 2.74 1.42 -1.59
CA LEU A 48 3.70 0.43 -2.11
C LEU A 48 4.99 1.16 -2.48
N CYS A 49 6.05 0.86 -1.74
CA CYS A 49 7.37 1.46 -1.93
C CYS A 49 8.37 0.40 -2.40
N SER A 50 9.22 0.74 -3.35
CA SER A 50 10.34 -0.12 -3.73
C SER A 50 11.48 -0.08 -2.73
N ALA A 51 12.36 -1.07 -2.81
CA ALA A 51 13.71 -0.92 -2.31
C ALA A 51 14.42 0.27 -3.01
N GLY A 52 15.39 0.86 -2.33
CA GLY A 52 16.22 1.98 -2.76
C GLY A 52 17.56 1.99 -2.01
N ALA A 53 18.35 3.05 -2.18
CA ALA A 53 19.70 3.12 -1.60
C ALA A 53 19.71 2.99 -0.07
N GLU A 54 18.75 3.63 0.60
CA GLU A 54 18.62 3.65 2.07
C GLU A 54 17.51 2.73 2.61
N VAL A 55 16.72 2.14 1.71
CA VAL A 55 15.56 1.30 2.05
C VAL A 55 15.76 -0.07 1.41
N PRO A 56 16.13 -1.12 2.16
CA PRO A 56 16.59 -2.38 1.55
C PRO A 56 15.46 -3.21 0.91
N ASN A 57 14.21 -2.97 1.31
CA ASN A 57 13.08 -3.85 1.01
C ASN A 57 11.96 -3.12 0.28
N TRP A 58 11.23 -3.87 -0.53
CA TRP A 58 9.89 -3.50 -0.96
C TRP A 58 8.92 -3.58 0.21
N SER A 59 7.96 -2.67 0.28
CA SER A 59 7.00 -2.65 1.37
C SER A 59 5.61 -2.18 0.94
N ILE A 60 4.58 -2.68 1.64
CA ILE A 60 3.25 -2.06 1.65
C ILE A 60 2.97 -1.61 3.06
N SER A 61 2.58 -0.35 3.22
CA SER A 61 2.17 0.21 4.50
C SER A 61 0.82 0.91 4.41
N LEU A 62 0.06 0.87 5.51
CA LEU A 62 -1.13 1.67 5.74
C LEU A 62 -0.82 2.69 6.84
N PRO A 63 -0.66 3.98 6.51
CA PRO A 63 -0.56 5.03 7.51
C PRO A 63 -1.90 5.24 8.23
N PHE A 64 -1.82 5.52 9.52
CA PHE A 64 -2.96 5.90 10.36
C PHE A 64 -2.53 6.90 11.45
N ASP A 65 -3.48 7.41 12.24
CA ASP A 65 -3.22 8.45 13.23
C ASP A 65 -2.56 9.70 12.60
N GLY A 66 -3.12 10.15 11.47
CA GLY A 66 -2.57 11.28 10.71
C GLY A 66 -1.18 11.02 10.11
N GLY A 67 -0.82 9.75 9.90
CA GLY A 67 0.48 9.34 9.35
C GLY A 67 1.58 9.17 10.40
N ARG A 68 1.27 9.32 11.69
CA ARG A 68 2.24 9.10 12.78
C ARG A 68 2.52 7.63 13.07
N SER A 69 1.62 6.75 12.63
CA SER A 69 1.76 5.31 12.79
C SER A 69 1.58 4.61 11.45
N LEU A 70 2.27 3.48 11.29
CA LEU A 70 2.21 2.65 10.08
C LEU A 70 1.84 1.22 10.46
N ALA A 71 0.88 0.64 9.76
CA ALA A 71 0.68 -0.80 9.73
C ALA A 71 1.45 -1.37 8.53
N TRP A 72 2.45 -2.21 8.79
CA TRP A 72 3.23 -2.89 7.76
C TRP A 72 2.53 -4.16 7.31
N LEU A 73 2.19 -4.24 6.03
CA LEU A 73 1.39 -5.32 5.44
C LEU A 73 2.19 -6.24 4.53
N TYR A 74 3.34 -5.76 4.06
CA TYR A 74 4.26 -6.48 3.21
C TYR A 74 5.66 -5.91 3.42
N LEU A 75 6.65 -6.80 3.49
CA LEU A 75 8.07 -6.45 3.50
C LEU A 75 8.85 -7.61 2.88
N ASP A 76 9.59 -7.35 1.80
CA ASP A 76 10.38 -8.37 1.10
C ASP A 76 11.54 -7.71 0.35
N GLU A 77 12.67 -8.38 0.27
CA GLU A 77 13.83 -7.93 -0.52
C GLU A 77 13.51 -7.89 -2.02
N ARG A 78 12.57 -8.73 -2.48
CA ARG A 78 12.19 -8.85 -3.89
C ARG A 78 10.77 -8.38 -4.12
N TYR A 79 10.53 -7.78 -5.28
CA TYR A 79 9.17 -7.48 -5.71
C TYR A 79 8.46 -8.76 -6.16
N THR A 80 7.42 -9.15 -5.42
CA THR A 80 6.60 -10.32 -5.74
C THR A 80 5.16 -9.87 -6.02
N PRO A 81 4.78 -9.63 -7.30
CA PRO A 81 3.45 -9.13 -7.66
C PRO A 81 2.30 -9.97 -7.11
N ALA A 82 2.45 -11.29 -7.07
CA ALA A 82 1.41 -12.19 -6.56
C ALA A 82 1.13 -11.97 -5.06
N THR A 83 2.16 -11.73 -4.26
CA THR A 83 2.03 -11.44 -2.82
C THR A 83 1.44 -10.05 -2.60
N VAL A 84 1.95 -9.06 -3.33
CA VAL A 84 1.45 -7.68 -3.31
C VAL A 84 -0.04 -7.63 -3.64
N ASN A 85 -0.47 -8.29 -4.73
CA ASN A 85 -1.86 -8.34 -5.13
C ASN A 85 -2.74 -9.09 -4.12
N ARG A 86 -2.21 -10.12 -3.45
CA ARG A 86 -2.92 -10.79 -2.35
C ARG A 86 -3.15 -9.85 -1.16
N VAL A 87 -2.14 -9.07 -0.79
CA VAL A 87 -2.26 -8.05 0.27
C VAL A 87 -3.32 -7.02 -0.11
N LEU A 88 -3.28 -6.47 -1.33
CA LEU A 88 -4.29 -5.50 -1.80
C LEU A 88 -5.71 -6.09 -1.75
N HIS A 89 -5.88 -7.33 -2.20
CA HIS A 89 -7.18 -8.01 -2.15
C HIS A 89 -7.69 -8.20 -0.72
N THR A 90 -6.81 -8.59 0.20
CA THR A 90 -7.14 -8.72 1.63
C THR A 90 -7.60 -7.38 2.21
N VAL A 91 -6.82 -6.32 2.02
CA VAL A 91 -7.16 -4.98 2.55
C VAL A 91 -8.51 -4.51 1.98
N ALA A 92 -8.73 -4.65 0.68
CA ALA A 92 -9.99 -4.30 0.05
C ALA A 92 -11.17 -5.15 0.56
N GLY A 93 -10.92 -6.42 0.92
CA GLY A 93 -11.88 -7.28 1.60
C GLY A 93 -12.34 -6.69 2.94
N TYR A 94 -11.40 -6.33 3.80
CA TYR A 94 -11.72 -5.68 5.09
C TYR A 94 -12.40 -4.32 4.89
N TYR A 95 -11.94 -3.51 3.93
CA TYR A 95 -12.58 -2.24 3.64
C TYR A 95 -14.06 -2.41 3.24
N ARG A 96 -14.38 -3.40 2.39
CA ARG A 96 -15.76 -3.73 2.00
C ARG A 96 -16.63 -4.20 3.18
N LEU A 97 -16.03 -4.77 4.22
CA LEU A 97 -16.73 -5.17 5.45
C LEU A 97 -17.04 -3.99 6.40
N GLY A 98 -16.66 -2.76 6.05
CA GLY A 98 -17.01 -1.57 6.83
C GLY A 98 -15.86 -0.93 7.60
N PHE A 99 -14.64 -1.48 7.50
CA PHE A 99 -13.45 -0.91 8.15
C PHE A 99 -12.88 0.26 7.35
N TRP A 100 -13.63 1.36 7.25
CA TRP A 100 -13.29 2.50 6.40
C TRP A 100 -12.34 3.53 7.02
N ARG A 101 -12.11 3.46 8.34
CA ARG A 101 -11.14 4.34 9.00
C ARG A 101 -9.77 3.65 9.03
N PRO A 102 -8.66 4.32 8.67
CA PRO A 102 -7.34 3.72 8.65
C PRO A 102 -6.97 3.03 9.97
N GLU A 103 -7.28 3.62 11.12
CA GLU A 103 -7.00 3.06 12.44
C GLU A 103 -7.80 1.77 12.68
N LYS A 104 -9.07 1.75 12.28
CA LYS A 104 -9.94 0.58 12.45
C LYS A 104 -9.54 -0.53 11.49
N LEU A 105 -9.16 -0.18 10.27
CA LEU A 105 -8.65 -1.10 9.27
C LEU A 105 -7.32 -1.72 9.71
N ALA A 106 -6.38 -0.91 10.18
CA ALA A 106 -5.09 -1.36 10.72
C ALA A 106 -5.28 -2.35 11.89
N VAL A 107 -6.19 -2.04 12.83
CA VAL A 107 -6.52 -2.96 13.93
C VAL A 107 -7.14 -4.26 13.40
N ALA A 108 -8.11 -4.19 12.50
CA ALA A 108 -8.76 -5.38 11.95
C ALA A 108 -7.77 -6.29 11.18
N LEU A 109 -6.87 -5.69 10.39
CA LEU A 109 -5.81 -6.40 9.68
C LEU A 109 -4.81 -7.03 10.65
N ARG A 110 -4.42 -6.32 11.72
CA ARG A 110 -3.54 -6.88 12.76
C ARG A 110 -4.19 -8.07 13.46
N MET A 111 -5.46 -7.94 13.85
CA MET A 111 -6.22 -9.03 14.48
C MET A 111 -6.43 -10.22 13.54
N GLY A 112 -6.49 -9.98 12.23
CA GLY A 112 -6.51 -11.00 11.18
C GLY A 112 -5.14 -11.63 10.86
N GLY A 113 -4.05 -11.18 11.50
CA GLY A 113 -2.70 -11.68 11.23
C GLY A 113 -2.10 -11.20 9.91
N HIS A 114 -2.56 -10.06 9.39
CA HIS A 114 -2.10 -9.49 8.11
C HIS A 114 -1.07 -8.37 8.26
N CYS A 115 -0.75 -7.96 9.50
CA CYS A 115 0.30 -6.99 9.77
C CYS A 115 1.53 -7.69 10.36
N LEU A 116 2.72 -7.28 9.92
CA LEU A 116 4.02 -7.71 10.45
C LEU A 116 4.21 -7.17 11.88
#